data_AF-A0A964AFT4-F1
#
_entry.id   AF-A0A964AFT4-F1
#
_cell.length_a   1.000
_cell.length_b   1.000
_cell.length_c   1.000
_cell.angle_alpha   90.00
_cell.angle_beta   90.00
_cell.angle_gamma   90.00
#
_symmetry.space_group_name_H-M   'P 1'
#
loop_
_entity.id
_entity.type
_entity.pdbx_description
1 polymer ?
#
loop_
_entity_poly.entity_id
_entity_poly.type
_entity_poly.pdbx_seq_one_letter_code
_entity_poly.pdbx_strand_id
1 'polypeptide(L)'
;MRWIWPIFVMFVGVSLLQVSSRARAVADGIVYYELVEPHQVEVVTLQIQAASGVLGLGVMFWGVWLLWQWATDNTELFAVWARMLGPLASEYGRRVEIHPQEGVGFASMVDGVRTEVLVQPLNEGFVSVWVGAPGRQLLMLVPADTRGAMMDDSDWKLVGHRENWVLRAELPSVAKPLMNETALVVAIDDVFRHPWVQAIRHDYKGIEVLMRLMPPEDLTEMVRRSLMVCRHLRKVNG
;
A
#
# COMPACT_ATOMS: atom_id res chain seq x y z
N MET A 1 -0.40 -21.34 4.45
CA MET A 1 0.68 -21.55 3.46
C MET A 1 2.06 -21.77 4.12
N ARG A 2 2.24 -22.81 4.97
CA ARG A 2 3.52 -23.07 5.67
C ARG A 2 4.33 -24.27 5.15
N TRP A 3 3.84 -24.98 4.12
CA TRP A 3 4.36 -26.30 3.72
C TRP A 3 5.11 -26.33 2.37
N ILE A 4 5.18 -25.22 1.64
CA ILE A 4 5.78 -25.19 0.29
C ILE A 4 7.32 -25.13 0.34
N TRP A 5 7.88 -24.43 1.33
CA TRP A 5 9.33 -24.31 1.55
C TRP A 5 10.07 -25.66 1.75
N PRO A 6 9.60 -26.59 2.61
CA PRO A 6 10.30 -27.86 2.80
C PRO A 6 10.26 -28.75 1.55
N ILE A 7 9.23 -28.64 0.71
CA ILE A 7 9.13 -29.41 -0.54
C ILE A 7 10.13 -28.87 -1.58
N PHE A 8 10.28 -27.55 -1.69
CA PHE A 8 11.23 -26.93 -2.61
C PHE A 8 12.69 -27.23 -2.22
N VAL A 9 13.02 -27.14 -0.92
CA VAL A 9 14.35 -27.51 -0.41
C VAL A 9 14.64 -29.00 -0.61
N MET A 10 13.64 -29.89 -0.42
CA MET A 10 13.80 -31.31 -0.74
C MET A 10 14.07 -31.55 -2.23
N PHE A 11 13.34 -30.89 -3.14
CA PHE A 11 13.53 -31.11 -4.58
C PHE A 11 14.90 -30.63 -5.08
N VAL A 12 15.36 -29.48 -4.61
CA VAL A 12 16.71 -28.96 -4.93
C VAL A 12 17.79 -29.85 -4.29
N GLY A 13 17.60 -30.28 -3.05
CA GLY A 13 18.52 -31.18 -2.34
C GLY A 13 18.64 -32.57 -2.99
N VAL A 14 17.52 -33.18 -3.38
CA VAL A 14 17.50 -34.49 -4.08
C VAL A 14 18.12 -34.39 -5.47
N SER A 15 17.89 -33.29 -6.18
CA SER A 15 18.50 -33.06 -7.51
C SER A 15 20.01 -32.90 -7.42
N LEU A 16 20.52 -32.18 -6.41
CA LEU A 16 21.96 -32.05 -6.15
C LEU A 16 22.58 -33.38 -5.67
N LEU A 17 21.84 -34.17 -4.88
CA LEU A 17 22.26 -35.52 -4.45
C LEU A 17 22.35 -36.51 -5.62
N GLN A 18 21.41 -36.48 -6.57
CA GLN A 18 21.45 -37.37 -7.74
C GLN A 18 22.54 -37.00 -8.75
N VAL A 19 22.82 -35.69 -8.92
CA VAL A 19 23.94 -35.23 -9.75
C VAL A 19 25.28 -35.60 -9.10
N SER A 20 25.41 -35.46 -7.77
CA SER A 20 26.64 -35.84 -7.05
C SER A 20 26.85 -37.35 -6.92
N SER A 21 25.80 -38.18 -6.84
CA SER A 21 25.95 -39.64 -6.82
C SER A 21 26.37 -40.21 -8.18
N ARG A 22 25.86 -39.64 -9.29
CA ARG A 22 26.31 -40.00 -10.64
C ARG A 22 27.70 -39.46 -10.95
N ALA A 23 28.04 -38.26 -10.48
CA ALA A 23 29.40 -37.72 -10.58
C ALA A 23 30.40 -38.53 -9.74
N ARG A 24 30.01 -39.01 -8.54
CA ARG A 24 30.83 -39.94 -7.74
C ARG A 24 31.00 -41.31 -8.38
N ALA A 25 29.96 -41.88 -9.00
CA ALA A 25 30.10 -43.16 -9.71
C ALA A 25 31.07 -43.09 -10.90
N VAL A 26 31.18 -41.91 -11.55
CA VAL A 26 32.16 -41.64 -12.61
C VAL A 26 33.56 -41.37 -12.02
N ALA A 27 33.66 -40.71 -10.86
CA ALA A 27 34.93 -40.42 -10.19
C ALA A 27 35.53 -41.65 -9.47
N ASP A 28 34.70 -42.56 -8.94
CA ASP A 28 35.10 -43.77 -8.21
C ASP A 28 35.44 -44.96 -9.14
N GLY A 29 35.45 -44.76 -10.46
CA GLY A 29 35.93 -45.77 -11.41
C GLY A 29 35.08 -47.04 -11.51
N ILE A 30 33.80 -47.00 -11.12
CA ILE A 30 32.86 -48.13 -11.25
C ILE A 30 32.03 -47.98 -12.53
N VAL A 31 32.71 -47.79 -13.65
CA VAL A 31 32.20 -48.13 -14.98
C VAL A 31 33.36 -48.86 -15.62
N TYR A 32 33.19 -50.16 -15.85
CA TYR A 32 34.18 -50.99 -16.54
C TYR A 32 34.55 -50.30 -17.87
N TYR A 33 35.80 -49.82 -17.98
CA TYR A 33 36.38 -49.28 -19.21
C TYR A 33 36.77 -50.40 -20.20
N GLU A 34 36.02 -51.51 -20.21
CA GLU A 34 36.13 -52.53 -21.24
C GLU A 34 34.77 -52.57 -21.95
N LEU A 35 34.75 -52.13 -23.21
CA LEU A 35 33.62 -52.12 -24.17
C LEU A 35 32.74 -50.86 -24.25
N VAL A 36 33.26 -49.67 -23.96
CA VAL A 36 32.57 -48.42 -24.36
C VAL A 36 33.51 -47.61 -25.26
N GLU A 37 33.19 -47.56 -26.55
CA GLU A 37 33.92 -46.73 -27.51
C GLU A 37 33.86 -45.25 -27.09
N PRO A 38 34.95 -44.48 -27.27
CA PRO A 38 35.10 -43.14 -26.68
C PRO A 38 33.98 -42.14 -27.05
N HIS A 39 33.31 -42.34 -28.19
CA HIS A 39 32.17 -41.53 -28.60
C HIS A 39 30.91 -41.72 -27.73
N GLN A 40 30.73 -42.88 -27.08
CA GLN A 40 29.55 -43.11 -26.24
C GLN A 40 29.65 -42.40 -24.87
N VAL A 41 30.86 -42.19 -24.35
CA VAL A 41 31.09 -41.43 -23.12
C VAL A 41 30.80 -39.93 -23.32
N GLU A 42 31.11 -39.42 -24.51
CA GLU A 42 30.84 -38.03 -24.90
C GLU A 42 29.32 -37.77 -25.06
N VAL A 43 28.58 -38.73 -25.63
CA VAL A 43 27.12 -38.64 -25.76
C VAL A 43 26.42 -38.67 -24.38
N VAL A 44 26.87 -39.52 -23.45
CA VAL A 44 26.28 -39.61 -22.11
C VAL A 44 26.55 -38.34 -21.28
N THR A 45 27.74 -37.77 -21.38
CA THR A 45 28.06 -36.50 -20.69
C THR A 45 27.27 -35.32 -21.27
N LEU A 46 27.12 -35.23 -22.60
CA LEU A 46 26.25 -34.25 -23.27
C LEU A 46 24.78 -34.37 -22.87
N GLN A 47 24.25 -35.59 -22.76
CA GLN A 47 22.86 -35.81 -22.33
C GLN A 47 22.63 -35.43 -20.87
N ILE A 48 23.59 -35.68 -19.98
CA ILE A 48 23.50 -35.28 -18.57
C ILE A 48 23.59 -33.76 -18.43
N GLN A 49 24.47 -33.09 -19.17
CA GLN A 49 24.56 -31.63 -19.22
C GLN A 49 23.29 -30.99 -19.81
N ALA A 50 22.73 -31.58 -20.87
CA ALA A 50 21.46 -31.12 -21.46
C ALA A 50 20.29 -31.30 -20.48
N ALA A 51 20.19 -32.46 -19.82
CA ALA A 51 19.13 -32.74 -18.84
C ALA A 51 19.21 -31.83 -17.61
N SER A 52 20.43 -31.56 -17.11
CA SER A 52 20.64 -30.63 -15.99
C SER A 52 20.37 -29.17 -16.39
N GLY A 53 20.71 -28.76 -17.61
CA GLY A 53 20.36 -27.45 -18.16
C GLY A 53 18.84 -27.25 -18.26
N VAL A 54 18.10 -28.26 -18.73
CA VAL A 54 16.63 -28.22 -18.83
C VAL A 54 15.97 -28.18 -17.44
N LEU A 55 16.46 -28.96 -16.47
CA LEU A 55 15.97 -28.92 -15.09
C LEU A 55 16.24 -27.57 -14.41
N GLY A 56 17.45 -27.00 -14.61
CA GLY A 56 17.80 -25.68 -14.09
C GLY A 56 16.91 -24.56 -14.67
N LEU A 57 16.64 -24.60 -15.98
CA LEU A 57 15.72 -23.66 -16.63
C LEU A 57 14.28 -23.83 -16.13
N GLY A 58 13.83 -25.08 -15.91
CA GLY A 58 12.51 -25.36 -15.34
C GLY A 58 12.35 -24.78 -13.93
N VAL A 59 13.34 -24.97 -13.05
CA VAL A 59 13.31 -24.43 -11.69
C VAL A 59 13.33 -22.89 -11.69
N MET A 60 14.15 -22.28 -12.54
CA MET A 60 14.18 -20.83 -12.73
C MET A 60 12.84 -20.30 -13.24
N PHE A 61 12.25 -20.95 -14.24
CA PHE A 61 10.93 -20.59 -14.78
C PHE A 61 9.84 -20.67 -13.71
N TRP A 62 9.79 -21.76 -12.93
CA TRP A 62 8.83 -21.91 -11.84
C TRP A 62 9.06 -20.89 -10.72
N GLY A 63 10.32 -20.57 -10.39
CA GLY A 63 10.66 -19.53 -9.43
C GLY A 63 10.19 -18.14 -9.88
N VAL A 64 10.44 -17.78 -11.15
CA VAL A 64 9.98 -16.52 -11.75
C VAL A 64 8.45 -16.48 -11.85
N TRP A 65 7.80 -17.59 -12.22
CA TRP A 65 6.34 -17.69 -12.29
C TRP A 65 5.68 -17.53 -10.91
N LEU A 66 6.24 -18.14 -9.86
CA LEU A 66 5.74 -18.00 -8.49
C LEU A 66 5.95 -16.58 -7.96
N LEU A 67 7.10 -15.95 -8.24
CA LEU A 67 7.34 -14.55 -7.92
C LEU A 67 6.38 -13.62 -8.66
N TRP A 68 6.08 -13.94 -9.92
CA TRP A 68 5.12 -13.19 -10.74
C TRP A 68 3.69 -13.33 -10.22
N GLN A 69 3.24 -14.55 -9.85
CA GLN A 69 1.95 -14.80 -9.21
C GLN A 69 1.82 -14.05 -7.88
N TRP A 70 2.87 -14.08 -7.05
CA TRP A 70 2.88 -13.35 -5.79
C TRP A 70 2.81 -11.83 -5.99
N ALA A 71 3.38 -11.32 -7.08
CA ALA A 71 3.28 -9.92 -7.45
C ALA A 71 1.89 -9.53 -8.01
N THR A 72 1.16 -10.46 -8.62
CA THR A 72 -0.17 -10.21 -9.24
C THR A 72 -1.36 -10.52 -8.32
N ASP A 73 -1.16 -11.18 -7.18
CA ASP A 73 -2.23 -11.55 -6.23
C ASP A 73 -2.82 -10.36 -5.43
N ASN A 74 -2.32 -9.14 -5.65
CA ASN A 74 -2.87 -7.93 -5.03
C ASN A 74 -4.29 -7.58 -5.53
N THR A 75 -4.74 -8.22 -6.62
CA THR A 75 -6.04 -7.95 -7.24
C THR A 75 -7.22 -8.22 -6.29
N GLU A 76 -7.13 -9.25 -5.45
CA GLU A 76 -8.15 -9.55 -4.44
C GLU A 76 -8.24 -8.46 -3.37
N LEU A 77 -7.09 -7.93 -2.95
CA LEU A 77 -7.02 -6.83 -1.98
C LEU A 77 -7.74 -5.60 -2.50
N PHE A 78 -7.44 -5.17 -3.73
CA PHE A 78 -8.13 -4.04 -4.37
C PHE A 78 -9.63 -4.29 -4.55
N ALA A 79 -10.04 -5.52 -4.85
CA ALA A 79 -11.45 -5.88 -5.04
C ALA A 79 -12.29 -5.72 -3.75
N VAL A 80 -11.72 -6.02 -2.58
CA VAL A 80 -12.39 -5.81 -1.28
C VAL A 80 -12.68 -4.32 -1.08
N TRP A 81 -11.66 -3.48 -1.25
CA TRP A 81 -11.77 -2.04 -1.12
C TRP A 81 -12.71 -1.41 -2.16
N ALA A 82 -12.65 -1.89 -3.40
CA ALA A 82 -13.56 -1.45 -4.46
C ALA A 82 -15.03 -1.73 -4.11
N ARG A 83 -15.30 -2.91 -3.52
CA ARG A 83 -16.64 -3.28 -3.07
C ARG A 83 -17.14 -2.38 -1.95
N MET A 84 -16.28 -2.04 -0.99
CA MET A 84 -16.63 -1.16 0.13
C MET A 84 -16.84 0.30 -0.30
N LEU A 85 -16.08 0.78 -1.27
CA LEU A 85 -16.28 2.10 -1.86
C LEU A 85 -17.49 2.16 -2.82
N GLY A 86 -17.94 1.02 -3.34
CA GLY A 86 -19.01 0.94 -4.34
C GLY A 86 -20.30 1.67 -3.97
N PRO A 87 -20.89 1.42 -2.77
CA PRO A 87 -22.07 2.14 -2.31
C PRO A 87 -21.85 3.65 -2.22
N LEU A 88 -20.71 4.07 -1.66
CA LEU A 88 -20.38 5.48 -1.50
C LEU A 88 -20.18 6.16 -2.87
N ALA A 89 -19.44 5.55 -3.79
CA ALA A 89 -19.28 6.07 -5.15
C ALA A 89 -20.63 6.22 -5.87
N SER A 90 -21.55 5.27 -5.64
CA SER A 90 -22.89 5.28 -6.22
C SER A 90 -23.76 6.41 -5.68
N GLU A 91 -23.64 6.76 -4.39
CA GLU A 91 -24.29 7.94 -3.79
C GLU A 91 -23.89 9.24 -4.53
N TYR A 92 -22.67 9.28 -5.08
CA TYR A 92 -22.15 10.40 -5.86
C TYR A 92 -22.29 10.24 -7.39
N GLY A 93 -23.02 9.22 -7.87
CA GLY A 93 -23.23 8.95 -9.30
C GLY A 93 -21.96 8.52 -10.03
N ARG A 94 -20.99 7.93 -9.31
CA ARG A 94 -19.69 7.50 -9.85
C ARG A 94 -19.51 6.00 -9.74
N ARG A 95 -18.46 5.52 -10.42
CA ARG A 95 -17.94 4.16 -10.30
C ARG A 95 -16.59 4.22 -9.61
N VAL A 96 -16.24 3.13 -8.93
CA VAL A 96 -14.92 2.98 -8.34
C VAL A 96 -13.93 2.60 -9.44
N GLU A 97 -12.80 3.26 -9.46
CA GLU A 97 -11.68 2.99 -10.34
C GLU A 97 -10.58 2.26 -9.55
N ILE A 98 -9.94 1.29 -10.19
CA ILE A 98 -8.83 0.52 -9.62
C ILE A 98 -7.61 0.78 -10.49
N HIS A 99 -6.63 1.46 -9.91
CA HIS A 99 -5.34 1.78 -10.52
C HIS A 99 -4.24 1.09 -9.70
N PRO A 100 -3.62 0.00 -10.18
CA PRO A 100 -2.70 -0.81 -9.36
C PRO A 100 -1.50 -0.05 -8.74
N GLN A 101 -1.12 1.09 -9.33
CA GLN A 101 -0.03 1.94 -8.83
C GLN A 101 -0.51 3.05 -7.88
N GLU A 102 -1.71 3.57 -8.11
CA GLU A 102 -2.22 4.77 -7.44
C GLU A 102 -3.20 4.44 -6.31
N GLY A 103 -3.92 3.33 -6.42
CA GLY A 103 -4.88 2.87 -5.42
C GLY A 103 -6.23 2.51 -6.03
N VAL A 104 -7.23 2.46 -5.15
CA VAL A 104 -8.64 2.26 -5.50
C VAL A 104 -9.45 3.42 -4.95
N GLY A 105 -10.28 4.02 -5.78
CA GLY A 105 -10.92 5.28 -5.42
C GLY A 105 -11.97 5.74 -6.39
N PHE A 106 -12.52 6.92 -6.12
CA PHE A 106 -13.37 7.62 -7.08
C PHE A 106 -13.19 9.13 -6.90
N ALA A 107 -13.41 9.85 -7.99
CA ALA A 107 -13.51 11.30 -7.99
C ALA A 107 -14.91 11.72 -8.43
N SER A 108 -15.48 12.71 -7.75
CA SER A 108 -16.76 13.31 -8.11
C SER A 108 -16.74 14.82 -8.01
N MET A 109 -17.74 15.45 -8.61
CA MET A 109 -18.01 16.88 -8.50
C MET A 109 -19.31 17.04 -7.72
N VAL A 110 -19.23 17.59 -6.52
CA VAL A 110 -20.39 17.82 -5.64
C VAL A 110 -20.46 19.32 -5.37
N ASP A 111 -21.58 19.95 -5.71
CA ASP A 111 -21.78 21.40 -5.59
C ASP A 111 -20.67 22.23 -6.28
N GLY A 112 -20.19 21.76 -7.44
CA GLY A 112 -19.10 22.40 -8.18
C GLY A 112 -17.70 22.19 -7.58
N VAL A 113 -17.58 21.36 -6.54
CA VAL A 113 -16.32 21.08 -5.86
C VAL A 113 -15.88 19.63 -6.11
N ARG A 114 -14.62 19.48 -6.55
CA ARG A 114 -14.00 18.17 -6.75
C ARG A 114 -13.79 17.50 -5.40
N THR A 115 -14.27 16.28 -5.25
CA THR A 115 -14.12 15.43 -4.06
C THR A 115 -13.53 14.11 -4.51
N GLU A 116 -12.48 13.66 -3.85
CA GLU A 116 -11.77 12.44 -4.18
C GLU A 116 -11.62 11.58 -2.93
N VAL A 117 -11.83 10.29 -3.12
CA VAL A 117 -11.58 9.29 -2.09
C VAL A 117 -10.64 8.28 -2.71
N LEU A 118 -9.48 8.10 -2.07
CA LEU A 118 -8.43 7.20 -2.53
C LEU A 118 -8.03 6.27 -1.39
N VAL A 119 -7.92 4.99 -1.69
CA VAL A 119 -7.39 3.96 -0.79
C VAL A 119 -6.18 3.32 -1.47
N GLN A 120 -5.02 3.41 -0.84
CA GLN A 120 -3.80 2.73 -1.27
C GLN A 120 -3.52 1.61 -0.26
N PRO A 121 -3.88 0.35 -0.54
CA PRO A 121 -3.80 -0.72 0.45
C PRO A 121 -2.39 -1.34 0.59
N LEU A 122 -1.43 -0.89 -0.22
CA LEU A 122 -0.05 -1.38 -0.26
C LEU A 122 0.91 -0.46 0.52
N ASN A 123 2.07 -0.99 0.96
CA ASN A 123 3.19 -0.25 1.57
C ASN A 123 2.77 0.69 2.73
N GLU A 124 2.44 0.12 3.90
CA GLU A 124 1.92 0.89 5.04
C GLU A 124 0.69 1.73 4.65
N GLY A 125 -0.26 1.08 3.96
CA GLY A 125 -1.32 1.72 3.21
C GLY A 125 -2.07 2.86 3.89
N PHE A 126 -2.77 3.64 3.09
CA PHE A 126 -3.48 4.84 3.55
C PHE A 126 -4.84 4.99 2.90
N VAL A 127 -5.67 5.81 3.53
CA VAL A 127 -6.90 6.35 2.96
C VAL A 127 -6.77 7.87 2.93
N SER A 128 -7.00 8.47 1.78
CA SER A 128 -7.03 9.92 1.59
C SER A 128 -8.42 10.35 1.14
N VAL A 129 -8.97 11.35 1.82
CA VAL A 129 -10.19 12.04 1.41
C VAL A 129 -9.81 13.48 1.09
N TRP A 130 -9.92 13.85 -0.17
CA TRP A 130 -9.53 15.17 -0.67
C TRP A 130 -10.73 15.94 -1.18
N VAL A 131 -10.78 17.25 -0.90
CA VAL A 131 -11.82 18.17 -1.37
C VAL A 131 -11.17 19.44 -1.90
N GLY A 132 -11.48 19.80 -3.15
CA GLY A 132 -11.02 21.01 -3.80
C GLY A 132 -11.56 22.26 -3.10
N ALA A 133 -10.69 22.98 -2.43
CA ALA A 133 -11.06 24.11 -1.59
C ALA A 133 -9.81 24.95 -1.33
N PRO A 134 -9.42 25.84 -2.25
CA PRO A 134 -8.19 26.63 -2.08
C PRO A 134 -8.26 27.42 -0.77
N GLY A 135 -7.32 27.16 0.13
CA GLY A 135 -7.21 27.86 1.40
C GLY A 135 -6.54 29.22 1.24
N ARG A 136 -6.91 30.18 2.10
CA ARG A 136 -6.21 31.47 2.19
C ARG A 136 -4.85 31.38 2.90
N GLN A 137 -4.61 30.28 3.59
CA GLN A 137 -3.41 29.98 4.36
C GLN A 137 -3.23 28.46 4.43
N LEU A 138 -2.00 28.03 4.69
CA LEU A 138 -1.71 26.63 4.95
C LEU A 138 -2.09 26.28 6.40
N LEU A 139 -2.90 25.22 6.56
CA LEU A 139 -3.28 24.66 7.87
C LEU A 139 -2.87 23.19 7.96
N MET A 140 -2.47 22.77 9.15
CA MET A 140 -2.17 21.38 9.45
C MET A 140 -2.70 21.05 10.85
N LEU A 141 -3.60 20.08 10.91
CA LEU A 141 -4.10 19.50 12.13
C LEU A 141 -3.53 18.10 12.25
N VAL A 142 -2.95 17.78 13.41
CA VAL A 142 -2.35 16.46 13.67
C VAL A 142 -2.77 15.95 15.04
N PRO A 143 -2.76 14.63 15.27
CA PRO A 143 -3.01 14.05 16.58
C PRO A 143 -2.06 14.62 17.66
N ALA A 144 -2.55 14.71 18.89
CA ALA A 144 -1.83 15.38 19.98
C ALA A 144 -0.60 14.61 20.47
N ASP A 145 -0.49 13.32 20.17
CA ASP A 145 0.63 12.43 20.50
C ASP A 145 1.76 12.49 19.46
N THR A 146 1.49 12.95 18.24
CA THR A 146 2.47 13.12 17.14
C THR A 146 3.45 14.29 17.34
N ARG A 147 3.53 14.84 18.56
CA ARG A 147 4.29 16.06 18.93
C ARG A 147 5.76 16.07 18.51
N GLY A 148 6.38 14.91 18.25
CA GLY A 148 7.81 14.80 17.94
C GLY A 148 8.18 14.46 16.48
N ALA A 149 7.25 13.98 15.64
CA ALA A 149 7.62 13.34 14.36
C ALA A 149 7.52 14.25 13.12
N MET A 150 6.90 15.43 13.21
CA MET A 150 6.80 16.41 12.11
C MET A 150 7.36 17.78 12.54
N MET A 151 8.58 17.80 13.09
CA MET A 151 9.10 18.95 13.85
C MET A 151 10.00 19.96 13.10
N ASP A 152 10.32 19.78 11.82
CA ASP A 152 11.41 20.57 11.21
C ASP A 152 11.06 21.45 9.99
N ASP A 153 9.81 21.87 9.80
CA ASP A 153 9.54 22.98 8.86
C ASP A 153 9.39 24.31 9.61
N SER A 154 10.26 25.28 9.30
CA SER A 154 10.30 26.62 9.91
C SER A 154 9.02 27.44 9.75
N ASP A 155 8.18 27.06 8.79
CA ASP A 155 7.05 27.87 8.34
C ASP A 155 5.76 27.54 9.11
N TRP A 156 5.71 26.40 9.81
CA TRP A 156 4.51 25.94 10.52
C TRP A 156 4.55 26.28 12.01
N LYS A 157 3.73 27.24 12.43
CA LYS A 157 3.67 27.71 13.82
C LYS A 157 2.50 27.07 14.55
N LEU A 158 2.74 26.67 15.81
CA LEU A 158 1.69 26.17 16.69
C LEU A 158 0.69 27.28 17.01
N VAL A 159 -0.59 27.04 16.75
CA VAL A 159 -1.69 27.97 17.01
C VAL A 159 -2.39 27.64 18.33
N GLY A 160 -2.61 26.36 18.59
CA GLY A 160 -3.27 25.88 19.80
C GLY A 160 -3.35 24.36 19.87
N HIS A 161 -3.81 23.87 21.02
CA HIS A 161 -3.97 22.45 21.30
C HIS A 161 -5.37 22.15 21.84
N ARG A 162 -5.85 20.95 21.53
CA ARG A 162 -7.03 20.31 22.14
C ARG A 162 -6.60 19.00 22.78
N GLU A 163 -7.57 18.24 23.29
CA GLU A 163 -7.32 16.94 23.92
C GLU A 163 -6.70 15.95 22.93
N ASN A 164 -7.26 15.85 21.72
CA ASN A 164 -6.90 14.81 20.75
C ASN A 164 -6.02 15.30 19.60
N TRP A 165 -5.86 16.61 19.42
CA TRP A 165 -5.16 17.17 18.26
C TRP A 165 -4.55 18.55 18.53
N VAL A 166 -3.69 19.00 17.62
CA VAL A 166 -3.07 20.33 17.64
C VAL A 166 -3.24 21.02 16.29
N LEU A 167 -3.39 22.34 16.31
CA LEU A 167 -3.45 23.18 15.11
C LEU A 167 -2.10 23.85 14.86
N ARG A 168 -1.59 23.69 13.65
CA ARG A 168 -0.47 24.45 13.10
C ARG A 168 -0.92 25.22 11.86
N ALA A 169 -0.35 26.39 11.67
CA ALA A 169 -0.63 27.25 10.53
C ALA A 169 0.59 28.09 10.17
N GLU A 170 0.66 28.50 8.91
CA GLU A 170 1.61 29.51 8.42
C GLU A 170 1.35 30.88 9.08
N LEU A 171 0.06 31.25 9.23
CA LEU A 171 -0.39 32.53 9.77
C LEU A 171 -1.24 32.35 11.06
N PRO A 172 -0.61 32.18 12.24
CA PRO A 172 -1.34 31.88 13.48
C PRO A 172 -2.43 32.87 13.87
N SER A 173 -2.25 34.16 13.56
CA SER A 173 -3.24 35.20 13.86
C SER A 173 -4.57 34.98 13.11
N VAL A 174 -4.50 34.47 11.88
CA VAL A 174 -5.66 34.19 11.02
C VAL A 174 -6.28 32.84 11.36
N ALA A 175 -5.47 31.86 11.78
CA ALA A 175 -5.94 30.53 12.16
C ALA A 175 -6.54 30.45 13.57
N LYS A 176 -6.18 31.36 14.49
CA LYS A 176 -6.65 31.33 15.88
C LYS A 176 -8.18 31.30 16.05
N PRO A 177 -8.98 32.05 15.28
CA PRO A 177 -10.45 31.97 15.35
C PRO A 177 -11.02 30.58 15.05
N LEU A 178 -10.35 29.77 14.22
CA LEU A 178 -10.79 28.40 13.90
C LEU A 178 -10.87 27.51 15.14
N MET A 179 -10.02 27.78 16.13
CA MET A 179 -10.03 27.05 17.41
C MET A 179 -11.30 27.32 18.23
N ASN A 180 -12.03 28.39 17.94
CA ASN A 180 -13.24 28.78 18.68
C ASN A 180 -14.54 28.42 17.94
N GLU A 181 -14.45 27.95 16.69
CA GLU A 181 -15.61 27.58 15.88
C GLU A 181 -16.17 26.23 16.34
N THR A 182 -17.24 26.27 17.14
CA THR A 182 -17.73 25.09 17.88
C THR A 182 -18.08 23.92 16.96
N ALA A 183 -18.77 24.17 15.84
CA ALA A 183 -19.17 23.12 14.91
C ALA A 183 -17.96 22.46 14.22
N LEU A 184 -16.95 23.25 13.84
CA LEU A 184 -15.72 22.75 13.24
C LEU A 184 -14.91 21.93 14.27
N VAL A 185 -14.77 22.43 15.50
CA VAL A 185 -14.04 21.74 16.57
C VAL A 185 -14.68 20.39 16.88
N VAL A 186 -16.02 20.32 17.01
CA VAL A 186 -16.73 19.05 17.25
C VAL A 186 -16.50 18.05 16.12
N ALA A 187 -16.55 18.50 14.87
CA ALA A 187 -16.30 17.62 13.72
C ALA A 187 -14.84 17.11 13.70
N ILE A 188 -13.87 17.97 14.01
CA ILE A 188 -12.46 17.61 14.09
C ILE A 188 -12.20 16.64 15.25
N ASP A 189 -12.77 16.91 16.43
CA ASP A 189 -12.65 16.04 17.61
C ASP A 189 -13.23 14.65 17.31
N ASP A 190 -14.37 14.57 16.62
CA ASP A 190 -14.99 13.30 16.25
C ASP A 190 -14.11 12.48 15.29
N VAL A 191 -13.44 13.14 14.34
CA VAL A 191 -12.49 12.49 13.43
C VAL A 191 -11.22 12.05 14.16
N PHE A 192 -10.58 12.92 14.95
CA PHE A 192 -9.33 12.59 15.65
C PHE A 192 -9.49 11.65 16.85
N ARG A 193 -10.72 11.30 17.26
CA ARG A 193 -10.95 10.15 18.16
C ARG A 193 -10.54 8.82 17.55
N HIS A 194 -10.46 8.73 16.23
CA HIS A 194 -10.08 7.52 15.54
C HIS A 194 -8.55 7.43 15.40
N PRO A 195 -7.94 6.29 15.80
CA PRO A 195 -6.48 6.12 15.80
C PRO A 195 -5.86 6.07 14.41
N TRP A 196 -6.68 5.96 13.36
CA TRP A 196 -6.21 5.87 11.99
C TRP A 196 -5.91 7.25 11.40
N VAL A 197 -6.49 8.34 11.92
CA VAL A 197 -6.30 9.68 11.36
C VAL A 197 -4.89 10.18 11.67
N GLN A 198 -4.13 10.50 10.63
CA GLN A 198 -2.76 10.99 10.76
C GLN A 198 -2.67 12.51 10.69
N ALA A 199 -3.46 13.11 9.80
CA ALA A 199 -3.41 14.54 9.57
C ALA A 199 -4.68 15.02 8.85
N ILE A 200 -5.01 16.29 9.07
CA ILE A 200 -5.88 17.07 8.19
C ILE A 200 -5.07 18.25 7.70
N ARG A 201 -4.91 18.36 6.38
CA ARG A 201 -4.13 19.40 5.72
C ARG A 201 -5.05 20.30 4.92
N HIS A 202 -4.79 21.60 4.94
CA HIS A 202 -5.44 22.55 4.06
C HIS A 202 -4.34 23.33 3.35
N ASP A 203 -4.27 23.20 2.02
CA ASP A 203 -3.33 23.91 1.19
C ASP A 203 -4.03 24.76 0.11
N TYR A 204 -3.25 25.25 -0.85
CA TYR A 204 -3.74 26.04 -1.96
C TYR A 204 -4.56 25.22 -2.98
N LYS A 205 -4.52 23.89 -2.94
CA LYS A 205 -5.30 23.01 -3.81
C LYS A 205 -6.60 22.59 -3.14
N GLY A 206 -6.56 22.29 -1.85
CA GLY A 206 -7.72 21.77 -1.15
C GLY A 206 -7.46 21.33 0.27
N ILE A 207 -8.43 20.59 0.77
CA ILE A 207 -8.42 19.99 2.10
C ILE A 207 -8.23 18.49 1.93
N GLU A 208 -7.26 17.93 2.63
CA GLU A 208 -6.95 16.51 2.63
C GLU A 208 -7.06 15.96 4.06
N VAL A 209 -7.85 14.90 4.24
CA VAL A 209 -7.83 14.09 5.46
C VAL A 209 -7.05 12.82 5.16
N LEU A 210 -5.89 12.68 5.80
CA LEU A 210 -4.99 11.54 5.63
C LEU A 210 -5.14 10.58 6.79
N MET A 211 -5.38 9.30 6.47
CA MET A 211 -5.57 8.22 7.43
C MET A 211 -4.65 7.05 7.08
N ARG A 212 -4.16 6.33 8.09
CA ARG A 212 -3.62 4.98 7.93
C ARG A 212 -4.71 4.05 7.42
N LEU A 213 -4.31 2.99 6.74
CA LEU A 213 -5.22 1.93 6.34
C LEU A 213 -5.90 1.37 7.59
N MET A 214 -7.22 1.42 7.58
CA MET A 214 -8.08 0.92 8.65
C MET A 214 -8.80 -0.35 8.19
N PRO A 215 -9.57 -1.02 9.06
CA PRO A 215 -10.45 -2.09 8.62
C PRO A 215 -11.46 -1.59 7.57
N PRO A 216 -11.74 -2.36 6.49
CA PRO A 216 -12.64 -1.92 5.43
C PRO A 216 -14.06 -1.56 5.88
N GLU A 217 -14.56 -2.21 6.94
CA GLU A 217 -15.88 -1.97 7.55
C GLU A 217 -16.06 -0.54 8.08
N ASP A 218 -14.98 0.11 8.49
CA ASP A 218 -15.02 1.47 9.04
C ASP A 218 -14.91 2.55 7.94
N LEU A 219 -14.63 2.14 6.69
CA LEU A 219 -14.33 3.05 5.56
C LEU A 219 -15.43 4.07 5.31
N THR A 220 -16.66 3.60 5.12
CA THR A 220 -17.76 4.48 4.71
C THR A 220 -18.04 5.55 5.75
N GLU A 221 -18.05 5.17 7.03
CA GLU A 221 -18.30 6.10 8.13
C GLU A 221 -17.18 7.12 8.25
N MET A 222 -15.93 6.68 8.22
CA MET A 222 -14.76 7.57 8.29
C MET A 222 -14.69 8.55 7.11
N VAL A 223 -15.04 8.12 5.90
CA VAL A 223 -15.11 9.02 4.75
C VAL A 223 -16.19 10.07 4.94
N ARG A 224 -17.38 9.70 5.42
CA ARG A 224 -18.46 10.68 5.69
C ARG A 224 -18.07 11.71 6.75
N ARG A 225 -17.44 11.27 7.86
CA ARG A 225 -16.91 12.17 8.90
C ARG A 225 -15.84 13.10 8.34
N SER A 226 -14.92 12.57 7.53
CA SER A 226 -13.88 13.35 6.87
C SER A 226 -14.47 14.43 5.95
N LEU A 227 -15.46 14.07 5.13
CA LEU A 227 -16.16 15.03 4.25
C LEU A 227 -16.90 16.11 5.03
N MET A 228 -17.46 15.78 6.20
CA MET A 228 -18.08 16.76 7.09
C MET A 228 -17.04 17.78 7.60
N VAL A 229 -15.86 17.32 8.02
CA VAL A 229 -14.76 18.22 8.40
C VAL A 229 -14.34 19.10 7.22
N CYS A 230 -14.12 18.52 6.04
CA CYS A 230 -13.76 19.29 4.84
C CYS A 230 -14.81 20.37 4.51
N ARG A 231 -16.10 20.05 4.63
CA ARG A 231 -17.19 21.01 4.40
C ARG A 231 -17.16 22.16 5.42
N HIS A 232 -16.96 21.86 6.70
CA HIS A 232 -16.86 22.90 7.74
C HIS A 232 -15.62 23.77 7.53
N LEU A 233 -14.46 23.15 7.31
CA LEU A 233 -13.20 23.88 7.14
C LEU A 233 -13.23 24.76 5.89
N ARG A 234 -13.80 24.28 4.78
CA ARG A 234 -14.04 25.09 3.57
C ARG A 234 -14.93 26.30 3.85
N LYS A 235 -16.00 26.15 4.65
CA LYS A 235 -16.91 27.25 4.97
C LYS A 235 -16.23 28.35 5.79
N VAL A 236 -15.31 27.98 6.67
CA VAL A 236 -14.70 28.90 7.65
C VAL A 236 -13.38 29.50 7.13
N ASN A 237 -12.64 28.77 6.29
CA ASN A 237 -11.32 29.19 5.78
C ASN A 237 -11.29 29.48 4.25
N GLY A 238 -12.43 29.34 3.56
CA GLY A 238 -12.58 29.61 2.12
C GLY A 238 -13.04 31.02 1.76
#